data_AF-A0A533HQR7-F1
#
_entry.id   AF-A0A533HQR7-F1
#
_cell.length_a   1.000
_cell.length_b   1.000
_cell.length_c   1.000
_cell.angle_alpha   90.00
_cell.angle_beta   90.00
_cell.angle_gamma   90.00
#
_symmetry.space_group_name_H-M   'P 1'
#
loop_
_entity.id
_entity.type
_entity.pdbx_description
1 polymer ?
#
loop_
_entity_poly.entity_id
_entity_poly.type
_entity_poly.pdbx_seq_one_letter_code
_entity_poly.pdbx_strand_id
1 'polypeptide(L)'
;IELGLTGNLSRINKVTAENIVYNKPFFQNEIGQPVIIKLWLEKMNGDQLVIVRKLVNSSTDSSNLFAPLKSASQFMLFRQVEVSETNFSSIGNTSLEEITQSSIDAFLGINEKYEIEKIFNLFNYIQQEETTFFLKRTEQERGDSLSFLVKTDKVEKKIKDINTVTNVINRKISDLEGQLKNLKQQELSDVPYHRLFNHKEFVFDVETPFSIANLDKLLTYQNTLQNIIDFKKNFSIEEYSRKTERDKRKKDITGDRAINQVLYFSMLSPNILKSNSQWLWEKYSLDNPLLFEYVLLENYLKSYESVVHDCNRRKQLNTYLTNLSADITEMTEQSITYTQNDRLSGDFELL
;
A
#
# COMPACT_ATOMS: atom_id res chain seq x y z
N ILE A 1 -38.48 24.62 47.20
CA ILE A 1 -37.46 23.54 47.30
C ILE A 1 -36.88 23.22 45.93
N GLU A 2 -37.71 22.84 44.93
CA GLU A 2 -37.27 22.57 43.54
C GLU A 2 -36.33 23.64 42.99
N LEU A 3 -36.81 24.89 42.93
CA LEU A 3 -36.03 26.04 42.45
C LEU A 3 -34.69 26.21 43.19
N GLY A 4 -34.65 25.89 44.48
CA GLY A 4 -33.43 25.97 45.29
C GLY A 4 -32.41 24.89 44.91
N LEU A 5 -32.87 23.65 44.72
CA LEU A 5 -32.02 22.50 44.38
C LEU A 5 -31.60 22.53 42.91
N THR A 6 -32.53 22.73 41.97
CA THR A 6 -32.30 22.54 40.53
C THR A 6 -32.11 23.85 39.78
N GLY A 7 -32.57 24.99 40.32
CA GLY A 7 -32.55 26.27 39.61
C GLY A 7 -33.67 26.44 38.59
N ASN A 8 -34.55 25.44 38.48
CA ASN A 8 -35.67 25.45 37.56
C ASN A 8 -36.96 25.07 38.30
N LEU A 9 -38.11 25.39 37.71
CA LEU A 9 -39.42 24.95 38.16
C LEU A 9 -40.13 24.28 36.98
N SER A 10 -40.20 22.95 37.03
CA SER A 10 -40.80 22.11 36.00
C SER A 10 -42.23 22.49 35.62
N ARG A 11 -43.02 23.03 36.56
CA ARG A 11 -44.42 23.44 36.35
C ARG A 11 -44.58 24.71 35.52
N ILE A 12 -43.59 25.60 35.55
CA ILE A 12 -43.66 26.89 34.85
C ILE A 12 -43.71 26.70 33.33
N ASN A 13 -43.07 25.64 32.84
CA ASN A 13 -43.01 25.27 31.43
C ASN A 13 -44.38 24.96 30.78
N LYS A 14 -45.43 24.70 31.56
CA LYS A 14 -46.71 24.17 31.04
C LYS A 14 -47.90 25.13 31.18
N VAL A 15 -47.79 26.20 31.99
CA VAL A 15 -48.95 27.00 32.42
C VAL A 15 -48.93 28.43 31.87
N THR A 16 -47.78 28.96 31.47
CA THR A 16 -47.62 30.36 31.04
C THR A 16 -47.03 30.43 29.64
N ALA A 17 -47.72 31.12 28.73
CA ALA A 17 -47.23 31.33 27.37
C ALA A 17 -45.91 32.12 27.39
N GLU A 18 -44.90 31.63 26.66
CA GLU A 18 -43.55 32.22 26.60
C GLU A 18 -43.52 33.66 26.05
N ASN A 19 -44.62 34.11 25.45
CA ASN A 19 -44.77 35.42 24.82
C ASN A 19 -45.33 36.52 25.75
N ILE A 20 -45.49 36.25 27.04
CA ILE A 20 -45.98 37.25 28.00
C ILE A 20 -44.80 38.11 28.44
N VAL A 21 -44.87 39.40 28.13
CA VAL A 21 -43.90 40.42 28.56
C VAL A 21 -44.26 40.87 29.97
N TYR A 22 -43.33 40.72 30.91
CA TYR A 22 -43.44 41.28 32.24
C TYR A 22 -42.61 42.57 32.34
N ASN A 23 -42.96 43.45 33.27
CA ASN A 23 -42.23 44.67 33.58
C ASN A 23 -41.14 44.48 34.66
N LYS A 24 -41.10 43.29 35.27
CA LYS A 24 -40.10 42.86 36.24
C LYS A 24 -39.92 41.33 36.14
N PRO A 25 -38.76 40.78 36.51
CA PRO A 25 -38.55 39.35 36.66
C PRO A 25 -39.70 38.66 37.42
N PHE A 26 -40.14 37.50 36.92
CA PHE A 26 -41.34 36.81 37.40
C PHE A 26 -41.35 36.52 38.92
N PHE A 27 -40.18 36.25 39.50
CA PHE A 27 -40.03 35.90 40.91
C PHE A 27 -39.86 37.11 41.85
N GLN A 28 -39.78 38.34 41.32
CA GLN A 28 -39.65 39.55 42.12
C GLN A 28 -40.99 40.02 42.64
N ASN A 29 -41.10 40.16 43.97
CA ASN A 29 -42.24 40.84 44.59
C ASN A 29 -42.16 42.35 44.37
N GLU A 30 -40.98 42.94 44.56
CA GLU A 30 -40.72 44.37 44.40
C GLU A 30 -39.66 44.61 43.33
N ILE A 31 -39.88 45.65 42.51
CA ILE A 31 -38.96 46.02 41.42
C ILE A 31 -37.67 46.57 42.05
N GLY A 32 -36.53 46.09 41.57
CA GLY A 32 -35.21 46.55 42.03
C GLY A 32 -34.72 45.88 43.32
N GLN A 33 -35.53 45.06 43.99
CA GLN A 33 -35.10 44.29 45.16
C GLN A 33 -34.61 42.90 44.74
N PRO A 34 -33.51 42.40 45.34
CA PRO A 34 -33.00 41.07 45.03
C PRO A 34 -33.93 39.98 45.58
N VAL A 35 -34.09 38.89 44.83
CA VAL A 35 -34.77 37.68 45.33
C VAL A 35 -33.71 36.72 45.83
N ILE A 36 -33.82 36.30 47.09
CA ILE A 36 -32.90 35.34 47.70
C ILE A 36 -33.70 34.12 48.13
N ILE A 37 -33.28 32.95 47.64
CA ILE A 37 -33.82 31.66 48.03
C ILE A 37 -32.70 30.93 48.77
N LYS A 38 -32.91 30.63 50.04
CA LYS A 38 -31.97 29.84 50.84
C LYS A 38 -32.58 28.47 51.13
N LEU A 39 -31.75 27.44 51.03
CA LEU A 39 -32.11 26.07 51.35
C LEU A 39 -31.06 25.50 52.28
N TRP A 40 -31.46 25.12 53.49
CA TRP A 40 -30.59 24.44 54.44
C TRP A 40 -30.83 22.94 54.35
N LEU A 41 -29.78 22.20 53.98
CA LEU A 41 -29.75 20.75 53.96
C LEU A 41 -28.86 20.25 55.09
N GLU A 42 -29.34 19.26 55.83
CA GLU A 42 -28.58 18.58 56.88
C GLU A 42 -28.70 17.07 56.66
N LYS A 43 -27.56 16.39 56.69
CA LYS A 43 -27.49 14.93 56.65
C LYS A 43 -27.56 14.36 58.06
N MET A 44 -27.98 13.10 58.17
CA MET A 44 -27.98 12.38 59.44
C MET A 44 -26.59 12.22 60.09
N ASN A 45 -25.51 12.38 59.32
CA ASN A 45 -24.14 12.36 59.84
C ASN A 45 -23.67 13.74 60.37
N GLY A 46 -24.52 14.77 60.35
CA GLY A 46 -24.20 16.13 60.79
C GLY A 46 -23.60 17.04 59.72
N ASP A 47 -23.39 16.56 58.48
CA ASP A 47 -22.93 17.43 57.39
C ASP A 47 -24.04 18.40 56.97
N GLN A 48 -23.70 19.69 56.88
CA GLN A 48 -24.64 20.75 56.52
C GLN A 48 -24.23 21.46 55.23
N LEU A 49 -25.22 21.80 54.41
CA LEU A 49 -25.06 22.59 53.20
C LEU A 49 -26.18 23.63 53.09
N VAL A 50 -25.81 24.90 53.07
CA VAL A 50 -26.74 26.00 52.82
C VAL A 50 -26.55 26.50 51.38
N ILE A 51 -27.53 26.21 50.54
CA ILE A 51 -27.59 26.63 49.14
C ILE A 51 -28.30 27.98 49.08
N VAL A 52 -27.70 28.95 48.39
CA VAL A 52 -28.24 30.29 48.21
C VAL A 52 -28.38 30.57 46.72
N ARG A 53 -29.61 30.78 46.24
CA ARG A 53 -29.88 31.28 44.90
C ARG A 53 -30.30 32.74 44.95
N LYS A 54 -29.60 33.58 44.20
CA LYS A 54 -29.79 35.04 44.21
C LYS A 54 -30.12 35.54 42.82
N LEU A 55 -31.18 36.34 42.72
CA LEU A 55 -31.56 37.09 41.52
C LEU A 55 -31.40 38.58 41.81
N VAL A 56 -30.46 39.23 41.13
CA VAL A 56 -30.15 40.67 41.27
C VAL A 56 -30.43 41.35 39.94
N ASN A 57 -31.67 41.32 39.48
CA ASN A 57 -32.04 42.05 38.28
C ASN A 57 -32.71 43.36 38.70
N SER A 58 -32.09 44.48 38.37
CA SER A 58 -32.58 45.83 38.66
C SER A 58 -33.17 46.53 37.43
N SER A 59 -33.22 45.85 36.27
CA SER A 59 -33.77 46.43 35.05
C SER A 59 -35.29 46.55 35.15
N THR A 60 -35.79 47.71 34.75
CA THR A 60 -37.22 48.03 34.64
C THR A 60 -37.74 47.86 33.21
N ASP A 61 -36.89 47.42 32.27
CA ASP A 61 -37.24 47.37 30.87
C ASP A 61 -38.09 46.14 30.59
N SER A 62 -39.35 46.36 30.18
CA SER A 62 -40.27 45.30 29.83
C SER A 62 -39.67 44.45 28.71
N SER A 63 -39.24 43.24 29.04
CA SER A 63 -38.52 42.37 28.12
C SER A 63 -39.02 40.94 28.24
N ASN A 64 -38.93 40.20 27.14
CA ASN A 64 -39.21 38.76 27.13
C ASN A 64 -38.27 37.98 28.08
N LEU A 65 -37.18 38.59 28.58
CA LEU A 65 -36.28 37.98 29.57
C LEU A 65 -36.96 37.82 30.94
N PHE A 66 -38.00 38.60 31.23
CA PHE A 66 -38.76 38.51 32.47
C PHE A 66 -39.87 37.45 32.45
N ALA A 67 -40.00 36.73 31.33
CA ALA A 67 -40.85 35.55 31.27
C ALA A 67 -40.43 34.54 32.36
N PRO A 68 -41.36 33.73 32.88
CA PRO A 68 -41.11 32.81 33.99
C PRO A 68 -39.90 31.89 33.80
N LEU A 69 -39.76 31.30 32.60
CA LEU A 69 -38.67 30.37 32.28
C LEU A 69 -37.31 31.06 32.20
N LYS A 70 -37.27 32.22 31.53
CA LYS A 70 -36.04 33.02 31.40
C LYS A 70 -35.66 33.71 32.72
N SER A 71 -36.62 33.95 33.61
CA SER A 71 -36.37 34.47 34.96
C SER A 71 -35.76 33.39 35.86
N ALA A 72 -36.14 32.12 35.70
CA ALA A 72 -35.56 31.01 36.45
C ALA A 72 -34.07 30.82 36.12
N SER A 73 -33.68 30.97 34.86
CA SER A 73 -32.27 30.85 34.43
C SER A 73 -31.38 32.02 34.86
N GLN A 74 -31.94 33.10 35.44
CA GLN A 74 -31.17 34.26 35.92
C GLN A 74 -30.71 34.13 37.38
N PHE A 75 -31.11 33.07 38.09
CA PHE A 75 -30.65 32.84 39.45
C PHE A 75 -29.19 32.39 39.46
N MET A 76 -28.35 33.18 40.13
CA MET A 76 -26.97 32.81 40.42
C MET A 76 -26.93 31.85 41.62
N LEU A 77 -25.96 30.94 41.63
CA LEU A 77 -25.85 29.86 42.61
C LEU A 77 -24.63 30.04 43.52
N PHE A 78 -24.88 30.04 44.83
CA PHE A 78 -23.87 30.20 45.86
C PHE A 78 -24.05 29.20 47.01
N ARG A 79 -23.00 29.02 47.80
CA ARG A 79 -22.98 28.35 49.10
C ARG A 79 -22.70 29.38 50.18
N GLN A 80 -23.42 29.29 51.29
CA GLN A 80 -23.11 30.07 52.49
C GLN A 80 -22.05 29.32 53.32
N VAL A 81 -20.93 29.98 53.61
CA VAL A 81 -19.79 29.35 54.33
C VAL A 81 -20.07 29.24 55.82
N GLU A 82 -20.60 30.30 56.42
CA GLU A 82 -20.95 30.32 57.85
C GLU A 82 -22.41 29.92 58.06
N VAL A 83 -22.62 28.76 58.69
CA VAL A 83 -23.96 28.23 58.98
C VAL A 83 -24.32 28.54 60.43
N SER A 84 -25.26 29.45 60.63
CA SER A 84 -25.93 29.71 61.91
C SER A 84 -27.35 30.20 61.64
N GLU A 85 -28.27 30.05 62.61
CA GLU A 85 -29.66 30.52 62.45
C GLU A 85 -29.71 32.02 62.14
N THR A 86 -28.90 32.83 62.85
CA THR A 86 -28.81 34.27 62.63
C THR A 86 -28.30 34.62 61.23
N ASN A 87 -27.30 33.88 60.73
CA ASN A 87 -26.75 34.09 59.39
C ASN A 87 -27.73 33.62 58.31
N PHE A 88 -28.49 32.54 58.56
CA PHE A 88 -29.51 32.04 57.64
C PHE A 88 -30.61 33.08 57.40
N SER A 89 -31.11 33.73 58.46
CA SER A 89 -32.14 34.79 58.36
C SER A 89 -31.65 36.08 57.72
N SER A 90 -30.34 36.34 57.71
CA SER A 90 -29.77 37.59 57.19
C SER A 90 -29.74 37.66 55.65
N ILE A 91 -30.04 38.82 55.08
CA ILE A 91 -30.17 39.04 53.63
C ILE A 91 -28.87 39.64 53.03
N GLY A 92 -28.05 40.34 53.83
CA GLY A 92 -27.00 41.24 53.33
C GLY A 92 -25.54 40.90 53.62
N ASN A 93 -25.20 40.19 54.70
CA ASN A 93 -23.83 40.12 55.22
C ASN A 93 -23.37 38.68 55.54
N THR A 94 -23.53 37.75 54.59
CA THR A 94 -22.94 36.41 54.72
C THR A 94 -21.89 36.18 53.64
N SER A 95 -20.79 35.53 54.01
CA SER A 95 -19.77 35.06 53.07
C SER A 95 -20.39 34.00 52.15
N LEU A 96 -20.43 34.32 50.86
CA LEU A 96 -20.96 33.47 49.80
C LEU A 96 -19.82 33.00 48.89
N GLU A 97 -19.76 31.71 48.63
CA GLU A 97 -18.87 31.08 47.66
C GLU A 97 -19.67 30.63 46.44
N GLU A 98 -19.15 30.84 45.23
CA GLU A 98 -19.75 30.26 44.03
C GLU A 98 -19.62 28.74 44.07
N ILE A 99 -20.71 28.03 43.78
CA ILE A 99 -20.71 26.56 43.69
C ILE A 99 -21.32 26.10 42.38
N THR A 100 -20.95 24.89 41.97
CA THR A 100 -21.54 24.23 40.82
C THR A 100 -22.71 23.33 41.21
N GLN A 101 -23.58 23.04 40.26
CA GLN A 101 -24.68 22.09 40.44
C GLN A 101 -24.16 20.69 40.82
N SER A 102 -23.02 20.28 40.26
CA SER A 102 -22.36 19.01 40.60
C SER A 102 -21.95 18.89 42.08
N SER A 103 -21.67 20.02 42.74
CA SER A 103 -21.35 20.04 44.17
C SER A 103 -22.59 19.71 45.03
N ILE A 104 -23.78 20.13 44.58
CA ILE A 104 -25.06 19.78 45.21
C ILE A 104 -25.37 18.30 44.98
N ASP A 105 -25.18 17.81 43.75
CA ASP A 105 -25.39 16.40 43.40
C ASP A 105 -24.49 15.48 44.25
N ALA A 106 -23.20 15.84 44.36
CA ALA A 106 -22.24 15.13 45.19
C ALA A 106 -22.62 15.16 46.68
N PHE A 107 -23.10 16.32 47.19
CA PHE A 107 -23.60 16.39 48.56
C PHE A 107 -24.78 15.45 48.78
N LEU A 108 -25.71 15.35 47.84
CA LEU A 108 -26.85 14.43 47.92
C LEU A 108 -26.50 12.95 47.65
N GLY A 109 -25.24 12.64 47.35
CA GLY A 109 -24.78 11.28 47.06
C GLY A 109 -25.22 10.77 45.68
N ILE A 110 -25.46 11.68 44.75
CA ILE A 110 -25.89 11.39 43.39
C ILE A 110 -24.67 11.43 42.48
N ASN A 111 -24.35 10.29 41.84
CA ASN A 111 -23.20 10.17 40.93
C ASN A 111 -23.53 10.79 39.56
N GLU A 112 -22.54 11.33 38.84
CA GLU A 112 -22.64 12.05 37.54
C GLU A 112 -23.60 11.46 36.48
N LYS A 113 -23.89 10.15 36.53
CA LYS A 113 -24.87 9.52 35.62
C LYS A 113 -26.31 9.99 35.89
N TYR A 114 -26.57 10.46 37.10
CA TYR A 114 -27.88 10.83 37.60
C TYR A 114 -27.81 12.29 38.08
N GLU A 115 -28.77 13.12 37.68
CA GLU A 115 -28.81 14.55 38.04
C GLU A 115 -29.94 14.77 39.06
N ILE A 116 -29.74 15.64 40.05
CA ILE A 116 -30.82 15.98 41.00
C ILE A 116 -32.07 16.49 40.28
N GLU A 117 -31.93 17.15 39.13
CA GLU A 117 -33.09 17.59 38.34
C GLU A 117 -33.99 16.42 37.93
N LYS A 118 -33.40 15.29 37.52
CA LYS A 118 -34.14 14.09 37.12
C LYS A 118 -34.73 13.36 38.32
N ILE A 119 -33.97 13.29 39.42
CA ILE A 119 -34.40 12.63 40.66
C ILE A 119 -35.49 13.43 41.37
N PHE A 120 -35.37 14.76 41.44
CA PHE A 120 -36.33 15.61 42.12
C PHE A 120 -37.70 15.57 41.44
N ASN A 121 -37.73 15.62 40.10
CA ASN A 121 -38.95 15.43 39.33
C ASN A 121 -39.62 14.07 39.62
N LEU A 122 -38.80 13.02 39.82
CA LEU A 122 -39.26 11.67 40.12
C LEU A 122 -39.69 11.48 41.59
N PHE A 123 -39.03 12.17 42.51
CA PHE A 123 -39.34 12.16 43.93
C PHE A 123 -40.66 12.91 44.20
N ASN A 124 -40.85 14.07 43.56
CA ASN A 124 -42.15 14.76 43.52
C ASN A 124 -43.25 13.93 42.86
N TYR A 125 -42.90 13.05 41.91
CA TYR A 125 -43.83 12.07 41.31
C TYR A 125 -44.29 11.01 42.33
N ILE A 126 -43.43 10.57 43.25
CA ILE A 126 -43.81 9.65 44.33
C ILE A 126 -44.61 10.38 45.44
N GLN A 127 -44.31 11.65 45.69
CA GLN A 127 -44.77 12.39 46.88
C GLN A 127 -45.93 13.40 46.70
N GLN A 128 -46.83 13.21 45.73
CA GLN A 128 -48.22 13.73 45.76
C GLN A 128 -48.55 15.20 45.38
N GLU A 129 -47.83 15.92 44.51
CA GLU A 129 -48.34 17.27 44.08
C GLU A 129 -48.98 17.37 42.67
N GLU A 130 -48.69 16.47 41.72
CA GLU A 130 -49.45 16.38 40.44
C GLU A 130 -49.51 14.94 39.91
N THR A 131 -50.59 14.22 40.17
CA THR A 131 -50.80 12.82 39.71
C THR A 131 -50.90 12.66 38.18
N THR A 132 -51.12 13.74 37.44
CA THR A 132 -51.32 13.70 35.98
C THR A 132 -50.11 14.11 35.15
N PHE A 133 -49.04 14.63 35.76
CA PHE A 133 -47.88 15.13 35.02
C PHE A 133 -47.18 14.04 34.20
N PHE A 134 -47.09 12.82 34.75
CA PHE A 134 -46.58 11.64 34.05
C PHE A 134 -47.46 11.27 32.85
N LEU A 135 -48.79 11.33 33.00
CA LEU A 135 -49.74 11.01 31.92
C LEU A 135 -49.69 12.02 30.77
N LYS A 136 -49.26 13.26 31.04
CA LYS A 136 -49.05 14.29 30.01
C LYS A 136 -47.73 14.13 29.23
N ARG A 137 -46.84 13.21 29.63
CA ARG A 137 -45.58 12.92 28.91
C ARG A 137 -45.82 11.88 27.82
N THR A 138 -44.95 11.90 26.80
CA THR A 138 -45.03 10.91 25.71
C THR A 138 -44.76 9.50 26.25
N GLU A 139 -45.23 8.46 25.57
CA GLU A 139 -44.99 7.08 25.97
C GLU A 139 -43.50 6.75 26.07
N GLN A 140 -42.70 7.31 25.16
CA GLN A 140 -41.25 7.16 25.17
C GLN A 140 -40.60 7.80 26.41
N GLU A 141 -40.95 9.05 26.73
CA GLU A 141 -40.44 9.73 27.93
C GLU A 141 -40.86 9.03 29.23
N ARG A 142 -42.05 8.44 29.24
CA ARG A 142 -42.54 7.61 30.35
C ARG A 142 -41.71 6.33 30.48
N GLY A 143 -41.44 5.66 29.36
CA GLY A 143 -40.56 4.49 29.28
C GLY A 143 -39.15 4.78 29.79
N ASP A 144 -38.54 5.88 29.36
CA ASP A 144 -37.19 6.28 29.80
C ASP A 144 -37.14 6.60 31.30
N SER A 145 -38.16 7.27 31.82
CA SER A 145 -38.28 7.58 33.25
C SER A 145 -38.43 6.31 34.11
N LEU A 146 -39.15 5.31 33.61
CA LEU A 146 -39.27 3.99 34.24
C LEU A 146 -37.98 3.17 34.08
N SER A 147 -37.30 3.26 32.94
CA SER A 147 -36.05 2.56 32.67
C SER A 147 -34.95 3.00 33.66
N PHE A 148 -34.92 4.30 33.96
CA PHE A 148 -34.10 4.88 35.02
C PHE A 148 -34.39 4.28 36.40
N LEU A 149 -35.66 4.19 36.79
CA LEU A 149 -36.09 3.65 38.10
C LEU A 149 -35.69 2.20 38.28
N VAL A 150 -35.94 1.39 37.25
CA VAL A 150 -35.70 -0.06 37.28
C VAL A 150 -34.24 -0.40 36.91
N LYS A 151 -33.44 0.61 36.57
CA LYS A 151 -32.03 0.48 36.12
C LYS A 151 -31.89 -0.44 34.90
N THR A 152 -32.90 -0.49 34.03
CA THR A 152 -32.90 -1.33 32.83
C THR A 152 -32.00 -0.80 31.72
N ASP A 153 -31.51 0.45 31.82
CA ASP A 153 -30.62 1.07 30.83
C ASP A 153 -29.44 0.18 30.43
N LYS A 154 -28.86 -0.55 31.39
CA LYS A 154 -27.69 -1.42 31.14
C LYS A 154 -28.06 -2.61 30.26
N VAL A 155 -29.26 -3.15 30.43
CA VAL A 155 -29.77 -4.28 29.65
C VAL A 155 -30.17 -3.80 28.26
N GLU A 156 -30.85 -2.66 28.20
CA GLU A 156 -31.30 -2.05 26.95
C GLU A 156 -30.11 -1.65 26.04
N LYS A 157 -29.04 -1.10 26.63
CA LYS A 157 -27.79 -0.83 25.90
C LYS A 157 -27.18 -2.11 25.33
N LYS A 158 -27.12 -3.20 26.11
CA LYS A 158 -26.62 -4.50 25.62
C LYS A 158 -27.46 -5.04 24.47
N ILE A 159 -28.79 -4.93 24.55
CA ILE A 159 -29.70 -5.34 23.48
C ILE A 159 -29.41 -4.55 22.20
N LYS A 160 -29.20 -3.22 22.32
CA LYS A 160 -28.86 -2.35 21.18
C LYS A 160 -27.53 -2.76 20.54
N ASP A 161 -26.52 -3.05 21.34
CA ASP A 161 -25.21 -3.49 20.85
C ASP A 161 -25.33 -4.84 20.10
N ILE A 162 -26.07 -5.81 20.67
CA ILE A 162 -26.33 -7.11 20.02
C ILE A 162 -27.03 -6.92 18.67
N ASN A 163 -28.10 -6.13 18.61
CA ASN A 163 -28.83 -5.87 17.38
C ASN A 163 -27.95 -5.24 16.29
N THR A 164 -27.00 -4.38 16.69
CA THR A 164 -26.06 -3.76 15.77
C THR A 164 -25.13 -4.81 15.15
N VAL A 165 -24.59 -5.71 15.97
CA VAL A 165 -23.75 -6.83 15.49
C VAL A 165 -24.55 -7.77 14.59
N THR A 166 -25.76 -8.15 14.98
CA THR A 166 -26.64 -9.01 14.19
C THR A 166 -26.93 -8.42 12.80
N ASN A 167 -27.18 -7.12 12.72
CA ASN A 167 -27.39 -6.44 11.44
C ASN A 167 -26.16 -6.48 10.53
N VAL A 168 -24.95 -6.35 11.09
CA VAL A 168 -23.70 -6.48 10.33
C VAL A 168 -23.51 -7.89 9.79
N ILE A 169 -23.80 -8.91 10.61
CA ILE A 169 -23.72 -10.31 10.19
C ILE A 169 -24.71 -10.59 9.05
N ASN A 170 -25.96 -10.18 9.20
CA ASN A 170 -26.99 -10.39 8.18
C ASN A 170 -26.63 -9.72 6.84
N ARG A 171 -26.04 -8.52 6.87
CA ARG A 171 -25.54 -7.87 5.65
C ARG A 171 -24.45 -8.68 4.96
N LYS A 172 -23.48 -9.22 5.72
CA LYS A 172 -22.42 -10.07 5.15
C LYS A 172 -22.97 -11.37 4.57
N ILE A 173 -23.94 -12.00 5.23
CA ILE A 173 -24.61 -13.20 4.72
C ILE A 173 -25.28 -12.89 3.37
N SER A 174 -26.06 -11.80 3.31
CA SER A 174 -26.74 -11.40 2.07
C SER A 174 -25.77 -11.07 0.94
N ASP A 175 -24.63 -10.45 1.23
CA ASP A 175 -23.58 -10.17 0.24
C ASP A 175 -22.95 -11.46 -0.30
N LEU A 176 -22.59 -12.39 0.58
CA LEU A 176 -22.04 -13.71 0.19
C LEU A 176 -23.05 -14.54 -0.62
N GLU A 177 -24.32 -14.53 -0.26
CA GLU A 177 -25.38 -15.18 -1.05
C GLU A 177 -25.53 -14.56 -2.44
N GLY A 178 -25.41 -13.23 -2.54
CA GLY A 178 -25.39 -12.52 -3.81
C GLY A 178 -24.21 -12.92 -4.70
N GLN A 179 -23.00 -12.97 -4.12
CA GLN A 179 -21.80 -13.43 -4.82
C GLN A 179 -21.95 -14.88 -5.31
N LEU A 180 -22.51 -15.77 -4.50
CA LEU A 180 -22.75 -17.17 -4.86
C LEU A 180 -23.72 -17.30 -6.05
N LYS A 181 -24.81 -16.53 -6.07
CA LYS A 181 -25.75 -16.50 -7.21
C LYS A 181 -25.08 -16.02 -8.49
N ASN A 182 -24.25 -14.99 -8.42
CA ASN A 182 -23.52 -14.47 -9.58
C ASN A 182 -22.52 -15.51 -10.13
N LEU A 183 -21.84 -16.26 -9.24
CA LEU A 183 -20.94 -17.33 -9.66
C LEU A 183 -21.67 -18.49 -10.34
N LYS A 184 -22.87 -18.87 -9.86
CA LYS A 184 -23.70 -19.89 -10.52
C LYS A 184 -24.22 -19.45 -11.90
N GLN A 185 -24.49 -18.16 -12.09
CA GLN A 185 -24.88 -17.63 -13.41
C GLN A 185 -23.71 -17.55 -14.40
N GLN A 186 -22.46 -17.58 -13.90
CA GLN A 186 -21.24 -17.60 -14.72
C GLN A 186 -20.78 -19.01 -15.10
N GLU A 187 -21.52 -20.06 -14.77
CA GLU A 187 -21.26 -21.38 -15.37
C GLU A 187 -21.30 -21.23 -16.89
N LEU A 188 -20.13 -21.38 -17.51
CA LEU A 188 -19.95 -21.34 -18.96
C LEU A 188 -20.95 -22.32 -19.57
N SER A 189 -21.68 -21.86 -20.59
CA SER A 189 -22.62 -22.68 -21.37
C SER A 189 -22.04 -24.07 -21.63
N ASP A 190 -22.83 -25.13 -21.48
CA ASP A 190 -22.47 -26.56 -21.63
C ASP A 190 -21.53 -26.82 -22.84
N VAL A 191 -20.24 -26.58 -22.66
CA VAL A 191 -19.21 -26.94 -23.63
C VAL A 191 -18.68 -28.29 -23.14
N PRO A 192 -18.89 -29.37 -23.90
CA PRO A 192 -18.40 -30.69 -23.51
C PRO A 192 -16.88 -30.64 -23.34
N TYR A 193 -16.41 -31.17 -22.21
CA TYR A 193 -14.99 -31.24 -21.90
C TYR A 193 -14.25 -32.07 -22.95
N HIS A 194 -13.19 -31.49 -23.52
CA HIS A 194 -12.26 -32.17 -24.41
C HIS A 194 -10.86 -32.07 -23.84
N ARG A 195 -10.24 -33.24 -23.61
CA ARG A 195 -8.88 -33.34 -23.07
C ARG A 195 -7.86 -32.75 -24.05
N LEU A 196 -6.97 -31.90 -23.56
CA LEU A 196 -5.98 -31.20 -24.38
C LEU A 196 -4.74 -32.06 -24.66
N PHE A 197 -4.32 -32.86 -23.69
CA PHE A 197 -3.10 -33.68 -23.78
C PHE A 197 -3.41 -35.17 -23.77
N ASN A 198 -3.43 -35.76 -24.97
CA ASN A 198 -3.69 -37.20 -25.13
C ASN A 198 -2.48 -38.09 -24.80
N HIS A 199 -1.27 -37.53 -24.83
CA HIS A 199 -0.03 -38.30 -24.68
C HIS A 199 0.39 -38.52 -23.21
N LYS A 200 -0.15 -37.72 -22.28
CA LYS A 200 0.20 -37.79 -20.86
C LYS A 200 -0.94 -37.28 -19.99
N GLU A 201 -1.15 -37.91 -18.84
CA GLU A 201 -2.11 -37.45 -17.83
C GLU A 201 -1.54 -36.30 -17.03
N PHE A 202 -2.26 -35.19 -17.04
CA PHE A 202 -1.97 -34.02 -16.22
C PHE A 202 -3.14 -33.80 -15.25
N VAL A 203 -2.80 -33.55 -13.98
CA VAL A 203 -3.79 -33.34 -12.89
C VAL A 203 -4.73 -32.17 -13.15
N PHE A 204 -4.31 -31.20 -13.98
CA PHE A 204 -5.12 -30.03 -14.35
C PHE A 204 -5.93 -30.23 -15.64
N ASP A 205 -5.69 -31.30 -16.41
CA ASP A 205 -6.37 -31.63 -17.68
C ASP A 205 -7.40 -32.75 -17.41
N VAL A 206 -8.34 -32.43 -16.52
CA VAL A 206 -9.51 -33.23 -16.16
C VAL A 206 -10.73 -32.31 -16.09
N GLU A 207 -11.93 -32.87 -16.25
CA GLU A 207 -13.19 -32.10 -16.28
C GLU A 207 -13.42 -31.24 -15.02
N THR A 208 -13.02 -31.74 -13.85
CA THR A 208 -13.11 -31.01 -12.57
C THR A 208 -11.73 -30.97 -11.89
N PRO A 209 -10.84 -30.05 -12.31
CA PRO A 209 -9.45 -30.04 -11.85
C PRO A 209 -9.27 -29.41 -10.45
N PHE A 210 -10.28 -28.71 -9.94
CA PHE A 210 -10.23 -28.01 -8.66
C PHE A 210 -11.28 -28.52 -7.68
N SER A 211 -10.84 -28.74 -6.44
CA SER A 211 -11.68 -29.05 -5.29
C SER A 211 -11.29 -28.14 -4.12
N ILE A 212 -12.11 -28.11 -3.06
CA ILE A 212 -11.89 -27.28 -1.86
C ILE A 212 -10.49 -27.49 -1.27
N ALA A 213 -9.91 -28.69 -1.44
CA ALA A 213 -8.58 -29.05 -0.94
C ALA A 213 -7.39 -28.55 -1.79
N ASN A 214 -7.61 -28.09 -3.03
CA ASN A 214 -6.54 -27.72 -3.97
C ASN A 214 -6.70 -26.29 -4.55
N LEU A 215 -7.54 -25.45 -3.94
CA LEU A 215 -7.77 -24.06 -4.37
C LEU A 215 -6.53 -23.18 -4.24
N ASP A 216 -5.64 -23.49 -3.30
CA ASP A 216 -4.34 -22.85 -3.10
C ASP A 216 -3.44 -22.95 -4.33
N LYS A 217 -3.58 -24.01 -5.13
CA LYS A 217 -2.80 -24.24 -6.35
C LYS A 217 -3.34 -23.47 -7.56
N LEU A 218 -4.56 -22.91 -7.50
CA LEU A 218 -5.18 -22.17 -8.61
C LEU A 218 -4.28 -21.03 -9.10
N LEU A 219 -3.74 -20.23 -8.18
CA LEU A 219 -2.87 -19.10 -8.52
C LEU A 219 -1.59 -19.57 -9.22
N THR A 220 -1.04 -20.71 -8.77
CA THR A 220 0.16 -21.31 -9.37
C THR A 220 -0.12 -21.76 -10.80
N TYR A 221 -1.28 -22.38 -11.06
CA TYR A 221 -1.67 -22.77 -12.41
C TYR A 221 -1.96 -21.57 -13.30
N GLN A 222 -2.62 -20.51 -12.79
CA GLN A 222 -2.82 -19.26 -13.54
C GLN A 222 -1.50 -18.64 -13.97
N ASN A 223 -0.53 -18.54 -13.05
CA ASN A 223 0.80 -18.03 -13.37
C ASN A 223 1.52 -18.91 -14.40
N THR A 224 1.38 -20.23 -14.29
CA THR A 224 1.97 -21.19 -15.25
C THR A 224 1.35 -21.03 -16.65
N LEU A 225 0.02 -20.89 -16.73
CA LEU A 225 -0.68 -20.63 -17.99
C LEU A 225 -0.26 -19.31 -18.59
N GLN A 226 -0.14 -18.25 -17.79
CA GLN A 226 0.32 -16.95 -18.27
C GLN A 226 1.74 -17.04 -18.82
N ASN A 227 2.65 -17.73 -18.11
CA ASN A 227 4.01 -17.98 -18.60
C ASN A 227 4.03 -18.75 -19.92
N ILE A 228 3.14 -19.74 -20.10
CA ILE A 228 3.02 -20.49 -21.35
C ILE A 228 2.49 -19.61 -22.47
N ILE A 229 1.50 -18.75 -22.19
CA ILE A 229 0.94 -17.79 -23.16
C ILE A 229 2.02 -16.78 -23.57
N ASP A 230 2.76 -16.24 -22.61
CA ASP A 230 3.83 -15.28 -22.86
C ASP A 230 5.00 -15.91 -23.59
N PHE A 231 5.35 -17.16 -23.26
CA PHE A 231 6.27 -17.96 -24.05
C PHE A 231 5.77 -18.10 -25.48
N LYS A 232 4.52 -18.54 -25.70
CA LYS A 232 3.96 -18.71 -27.05
C LYS A 232 3.98 -17.40 -27.85
N LYS A 233 3.70 -16.26 -27.21
CA LYS A 233 3.72 -14.94 -27.86
C LYS A 233 5.12 -14.48 -28.25
N ASN A 234 6.10 -14.73 -27.38
CA ASN A 234 7.47 -14.23 -27.55
C ASN A 234 8.43 -15.26 -28.16
N PHE A 235 8.00 -16.52 -28.34
CA PHE A 235 8.84 -17.58 -28.88
C PHE A 235 8.97 -17.44 -30.39
N SER A 236 10.21 -17.25 -30.84
CA SER A 236 10.59 -17.32 -32.25
C SER A 236 11.43 -18.57 -32.50
N ILE A 237 11.01 -19.36 -33.49
CA ILE A 237 11.71 -20.58 -33.92
C ILE A 237 13.13 -20.25 -34.40
N GLU A 238 13.30 -19.12 -35.10
CA GLU A 238 14.59 -18.68 -35.63
C GLU A 238 15.57 -18.35 -34.51
N GLU A 239 15.15 -17.60 -33.50
CA GLU A 239 15.98 -17.24 -32.35
C GLU A 239 16.36 -18.47 -31.52
N TYR A 240 15.43 -19.41 -31.35
CA TYR A 240 15.72 -20.67 -30.67
C TYR A 240 16.74 -21.52 -31.45
N SER A 241 16.60 -21.61 -32.77
CA SER A 241 17.57 -22.30 -33.63
C SER A 241 18.96 -21.66 -33.55
N ARG A 242 19.04 -20.33 -33.65
CA ARG A 242 20.28 -19.55 -33.49
C ARG A 242 20.94 -19.78 -32.14
N LYS A 243 20.15 -19.82 -31.05
CA LYS A 243 20.66 -20.12 -29.71
C LYS A 243 21.23 -21.53 -29.64
N THR A 244 20.52 -22.52 -30.18
CA THR A 244 20.96 -23.92 -30.17
C THR A 244 22.24 -24.10 -30.97
N GLU A 245 22.35 -23.46 -32.12
CA GLU A 245 23.55 -23.47 -32.94
C GLU A 245 24.73 -22.76 -32.24
N ARG A 246 24.47 -21.62 -31.59
CA ARG A 246 25.47 -20.91 -30.77
C ARG A 246 25.99 -21.79 -29.64
N ASP A 247 25.09 -22.44 -28.90
CA ASP A 247 25.45 -23.31 -27.78
C ASP A 247 26.24 -24.55 -28.26
N LYS A 248 25.89 -25.09 -29.43
CA LYS A 248 26.66 -26.15 -30.09
C LYS A 248 28.06 -25.67 -30.45
N ARG A 249 28.18 -24.54 -31.18
CA ARG A 249 29.48 -23.95 -31.53
C ARG A 249 30.33 -23.63 -30.31
N LYS A 250 29.71 -23.16 -29.21
CA LYS A 250 30.41 -22.89 -27.95
C LYS A 250 31.00 -24.18 -27.35
N LYS A 251 30.24 -25.28 -27.35
CA LYS A 251 30.73 -26.60 -26.91
C LYS A 251 31.85 -27.10 -27.82
N ASP A 252 31.71 -26.96 -29.13
CA ASP A 252 32.72 -27.39 -30.11
C ASP A 252 34.04 -26.62 -29.92
N ILE A 253 33.98 -25.28 -29.74
CA ILE A 253 35.16 -24.44 -29.45
C ILE A 253 35.81 -24.81 -28.12
N THR A 254 35.02 -25.11 -27.09
CA THR A 254 35.56 -25.48 -25.77
C THR A 254 36.20 -26.88 -25.79
N GLY A 255 35.70 -27.78 -26.65
CA GLY A 255 36.21 -29.15 -26.78
C GLY A 255 37.46 -29.28 -27.65
N ASP A 256 37.69 -28.36 -28.60
CA ASP A 256 38.81 -28.42 -29.54
C ASP A 256 40.02 -27.60 -29.05
N ARG A 257 41.09 -28.30 -28.70
CA ARG A 257 42.35 -27.71 -28.21
C ARG A 257 43.05 -26.88 -29.29
N ALA A 258 42.94 -27.26 -30.56
CA ALA A 258 43.59 -26.56 -31.68
C ALA A 258 42.92 -25.20 -31.93
N ILE A 259 41.59 -25.15 -31.87
CA ILE A 259 40.83 -23.90 -32.05
C ILE A 259 41.14 -22.90 -30.92
N ASN A 260 41.22 -23.38 -29.67
CA ASN A 260 41.62 -22.52 -28.55
C ASN A 260 43.05 -21.97 -28.73
N GLN A 261 44.00 -22.81 -29.15
CA GLN A 261 45.38 -22.37 -29.41
C GLN A 261 45.46 -21.32 -30.54
N VAL A 262 44.67 -21.48 -31.61
CA VAL A 262 44.59 -20.49 -32.71
C VAL A 262 43.97 -19.16 -32.23
N LEU A 263 42.95 -19.22 -31.37
CA LEU A 263 42.35 -18.01 -30.78
C LEU A 263 43.32 -17.30 -29.84
N TYR A 264 44.05 -18.04 -29.00
CA TYR A 264 45.11 -17.48 -28.16
C TYR A 264 46.20 -16.83 -29.01
N PHE A 265 46.67 -17.51 -30.06
CA PHE A 265 47.63 -16.94 -30.99
C PHE A 265 47.10 -15.67 -31.66
N SER A 266 45.83 -15.66 -32.10
CA SER A 266 45.22 -14.48 -32.74
C SER A 266 45.05 -13.29 -31.78
N MET A 267 44.84 -13.54 -30.48
CA MET A 267 44.80 -12.47 -29.47
C MET A 267 46.19 -11.93 -29.13
N LEU A 268 47.22 -12.79 -29.18
CA LEU A 268 48.59 -12.43 -28.83
C LEU A 268 49.40 -11.91 -30.02
N SER A 269 49.05 -12.29 -31.26
CA SER A 269 49.75 -11.91 -32.49
C SER A 269 49.91 -10.40 -32.69
N PRO A 270 48.96 -9.51 -32.32
CA PRO A 270 49.14 -8.07 -32.48
C PRO A 270 50.24 -7.51 -31.58
N ASN A 271 50.51 -8.16 -30.45
CA ASN A 271 51.59 -7.79 -29.54
C ASN A 271 52.93 -8.41 -29.97
N ILE A 272 52.90 -9.62 -30.55
CA ILE A 272 54.08 -10.33 -31.04
C ILE A 272 54.65 -9.69 -32.32
N LEU A 273 53.80 -9.20 -33.22
CA LEU A 273 54.19 -8.65 -34.54
C LEU A 273 54.60 -7.16 -34.52
N LYS A 274 54.68 -6.51 -33.35
CA LYS A 274 55.20 -5.15 -33.24
C LYS A 274 56.71 -5.14 -33.48
N SER A 275 57.15 -4.36 -34.48
CA SER A 275 58.53 -4.19 -34.95
C SER A 275 59.57 -3.90 -33.87
N ASN A 276 59.18 -3.29 -32.75
CA ASN A 276 60.09 -2.99 -31.63
C ASN A 276 60.56 -4.23 -30.84
N SER A 277 60.08 -5.44 -31.18
CA SER A 277 60.34 -6.67 -30.43
C SER A 277 61.25 -7.67 -31.17
N GLN A 278 61.79 -7.29 -32.34
CA GLN A 278 62.53 -8.19 -33.23
C GLN A 278 63.74 -8.85 -32.54
N TRP A 279 64.50 -8.07 -31.77
CA TRP A 279 65.65 -8.58 -31.00
C TRP A 279 65.26 -9.54 -29.86
N LEU A 280 64.11 -9.29 -29.21
CA LEU A 280 63.61 -10.19 -28.16
C LEU A 280 63.19 -11.54 -28.76
N TRP A 281 62.67 -11.52 -29.98
CA TRP A 281 62.25 -12.72 -30.71
C TRP A 281 63.44 -13.51 -31.24
N GLU A 282 64.48 -12.85 -31.78
CA GLU A 282 65.73 -13.52 -32.16
C GLU A 282 66.38 -14.21 -30.95
N LYS A 283 66.40 -13.53 -29.79
CA LYS A 283 66.89 -14.11 -28.54
C LYS A 283 66.03 -15.30 -28.08
N TYR A 284 64.71 -15.15 -28.06
CA TYR A 284 63.79 -16.21 -27.62
C TYR A 284 63.80 -17.42 -28.55
N SER A 285 63.95 -17.20 -29.86
CA SER A 285 64.08 -18.27 -30.85
C SER A 285 65.41 -19.00 -30.72
N LEU A 286 66.52 -18.31 -30.45
CA LEU A 286 67.82 -18.93 -30.16
C LEU A 286 67.79 -19.76 -28.86
N ASP A 287 67.04 -19.30 -27.85
CA ASP A 287 66.88 -20.01 -26.57
C ASP A 287 65.94 -21.24 -26.69
N ASN A 288 65.15 -21.37 -27.76
CA ASN A 288 64.19 -22.46 -27.98
C ASN A 288 64.51 -23.27 -29.26
N PRO A 289 65.21 -24.42 -29.15
CA PRO A 289 65.75 -25.14 -30.32
C PRO A 289 64.70 -25.63 -31.32
N LEU A 290 63.52 -26.06 -30.86
CA LEU A 290 62.41 -26.46 -31.73
C LEU A 290 61.89 -25.29 -32.58
N LEU A 291 61.78 -24.10 -31.98
CA LEU A 291 61.27 -22.91 -32.67
C LEU A 291 62.30 -22.39 -33.68
N PHE A 292 63.59 -22.47 -33.31
CA PHE A 292 64.70 -22.18 -34.21
C PHE A 292 64.70 -23.09 -35.44
N GLU A 293 64.49 -24.40 -35.25
CA GLU A 293 64.40 -25.37 -36.34
C GLU A 293 63.24 -25.04 -37.30
N TYR A 294 62.07 -24.66 -36.78
CA TYR A 294 60.94 -24.24 -37.61
C TYR A 294 61.22 -22.98 -38.42
N VAL A 295 61.86 -21.98 -37.82
CA VAL A 295 62.24 -20.73 -38.52
C VAL A 295 63.30 -20.99 -39.59
N LEU A 296 64.26 -21.87 -39.31
CA LEU A 296 65.23 -22.35 -40.29
C LEU A 296 64.56 -23.08 -41.44
N LEU A 297 63.59 -23.97 -41.16
CA LEU A 297 62.83 -24.69 -42.17
C LEU A 297 62.01 -23.73 -43.04
N GLU A 298 61.35 -22.74 -42.45
CA GLU A 298 60.59 -21.73 -43.19
C GLU A 298 61.50 -20.90 -44.11
N ASN A 299 62.65 -20.46 -43.61
CA ASN A 299 63.64 -19.76 -44.43
C ASN A 299 64.22 -20.66 -45.52
N TYR A 300 64.45 -21.94 -45.21
CA TYR A 300 64.91 -22.91 -46.19
C TYR A 300 63.85 -23.12 -47.29
N LEU A 301 62.57 -23.26 -46.93
CA LEU A 301 61.47 -23.37 -47.90
C LEU A 301 61.33 -22.11 -48.76
N LYS A 302 61.41 -20.92 -48.17
CA LYS A 302 61.41 -19.65 -48.92
C LYS A 302 62.61 -19.54 -49.88
N SER A 303 63.79 -19.99 -49.44
CA SER A 303 64.98 -20.03 -50.30
C SER A 303 64.90 -21.12 -51.37
N TYR A 304 64.22 -22.24 -51.09
CA TYR A 304 64.05 -23.35 -52.01
C TYR A 304 63.25 -22.93 -53.24
N GLU A 305 62.17 -22.17 -53.08
CA GLU A 305 61.41 -21.63 -54.21
C GLU A 305 62.30 -20.73 -55.11
N SER A 306 63.14 -19.88 -54.51
CA SER A 306 64.10 -19.05 -55.25
C SER A 306 65.16 -19.90 -55.98
N VAL A 307 65.72 -20.91 -55.32
CA VAL A 307 66.75 -21.79 -55.89
C VAL A 307 66.18 -22.65 -57.02
N VAL A 308 64.96 -23.17 -56.87
CA VAL A 308 64.27 -23.93 -57.92
C VAL A 308 63.97 -23.03 -59.12
N HIS A 309 63.49 -21.81 -58.86
CA HIS A 309 63.28 -20.81 -59.91
C HIS A 309 64.58 -20.54 -60.68
N ASP A 310 65.69 -20.29 -59.99
CA ASP A 310 66.98 -19.99 -60.63
C ASP A 310 67.57 -21.21 -61.36
N CYS A 311 67.37 -22.42 -60.84
CA CYS A 311 67.79 -23.65 -61.50
C CYS A 311 66.98 -23.90 -62.78
N ASN A 312 65.67 -23.66 -62.75
CA ASN A 312 64.81 -23.73 -63.94
C ASN A 312 65.20 -22.67 -64.96
N ARG A 313 65.49 -21.44 -64.52
CA ARG A 313 65.97 -20.36 -65.40
C ARG A 313 67.30 -20.71 -66.04
N ARG A 314 68.23 -21.33 -65.30
CA ARG A 314 69.51 -21.80 -65.84
C ARG A 314 69.35 -22.91 -66.89
N LYS A 315 68.39 -23.83 -66.70
CA LYS A 315 68.05 -24.85 -67.70
C LYS A 315 67.50 -24.21 -68.98
N GLN A 316 66.59 -23.25 -68.86
CA GLN A 316 66.05 -22.51 -70.00
C GLN A 316 67.16 -21.79 -70.78
N LEU A 317 68.07 -21.08 -70.09
CA LEU A 317 69.22 -20.42 -70.72
C LEU A 317 70.14 -21.39 -71.45
N ASN A 318 70.38 -22.59 -70.90
CA ASN A 318 71.17 -23.61 -71.59
C ASN A 318 70.46 -24.15 -72.84
N THR A 319 69.13 -24.28 -72.84
CA THR A 319 68.37 -24.64 -74.04
C THR A 319 68.51 -23.58 -75.12
N TYR A 320 68.39 -22.29 -74.76
CA TYR A 320 68.62 -21.19 -75.69
C TYR A 320 70.03 -21.22 -76.28
N LEU A 321 71.06 -21.42 -75.44
CA LEU A 321 72.44 -21.53 -75.89
C LEU A 321 72.65 -22.73 -76.84
N THR A 322 72.02 -23.87 -76.55
CA THR A 322 72.11 -25.08 -77.39
C THR A 322 71.48 -24.83 -78.76
N ASN A 323 70.30 -24.21 -78.80
CA ASN A 323 69.63 -23.84 -80.05
C ASN A 323 70.47 -22.84 -80.86
N LEU A 324 71.11 -21.87 -80.20
CA LEU A 324 72.03 -20.92 -80.83
C LEU A 324 73.33 -21.54 -81.36
N SER A 325 73.72 -22.71 -80.85
CA SER A 325 74.96 -23.41 -81.23
C SER A 325 74.79 -24.46 -82.34
N ALA A 326 73.56 -24.69 -82.81
CA ALA A 326 73.32 -25.49 -84.02
C ALA A 326 73.82 -24.73 -85.27
N ASP A 327 74.31 -25.46 -86.27
CA ASP A 327 74.81 -24.86 -87.51
C ASP A 327 73.78 -23.87 -88.08
N ILE A 328 74.23 -22.65 -88.42
CA ILE A 328 73.36 -21.51 -88.79
C ILE A 328 72.42 -21.87 -89.97
N THR A 329 72.80 -22.86 -90.77
CA THR A 329 72.00 -23.38 -91.89
C THR A 329 70.82 -24.28 -91.50
N GLU A 330 70.74 -24.75 -90.25
CA GLU A 330 69.61 -25.54 -89.72
C GLU A 330 68.67 -24.73 -88.81
N MET A 331 69.00 -23.46 -88.54
CA MET A 331 68.13 -22.56 -87.76
C MET A 331 66.89 -22.15 -88.58
N THR A 332 65.71 -22.60 -88.13
CA THR A 332 64.39 -22.16 -88.64
C THR A 332 63.64 -21.40 -87.55
N GLU A 333 62.63 -20.59 -87.88
CA GLU A 333 61.78 -19.87 -86.90
C GLU A 333 61.23 -20.80 -85.79
N GLN A 334 61.03 -22.08 -86.09
CA GLN A 334 60.55 -23.09 -85.15
C GLN A 334 61.64 -23.68 -84.24
N SER A 335 62.92 -23.43 -84.53
CA SER A 335 64.07 -23.93 -83.75
C SER A 335 64.34 -23.11 -82.48
N ILE A 336 63.78 -21.90 -82.38
CA ILE A 336 63.87 -21.04 -81.19
C ILE A 336 62.53 -21.09 -80.48
N THR A 337 62.35 -22.11 -79.65
CA THR A 337 61.18 -22.20 -78.77
C THR A 337 61.39 -21.30 -77.55
N TYR A 338 60.50 -20.32 -77.35
CA TYR A 338 60.48 -19.47 -76.16
C TYR A 338 59.22 -19.70 -75.33
N THR A 339 59.33 -19.52 -74.00
CA THR A 339 58.17 -19.56 -73.11
C THR A 339 57.46 -18.21 -73.08
N GLN A 340 56.17 -18.20 -73.37
CA GLN A 340 55.33 -17.00 -73.37
C GLN A 340 55.26 -16.40 -71.94
N ASN A 341 55.54 -15.10 -71.82
CA ASN A 341 55.76 -14.31 -70.58
C ASN A 341 57.16 -14.35 -69.94
N ASP A 342 58.21 -14.84 -70.63
CA ASP A 342 59.59 -14.57 -70.19
C ASP A 342 60.00 -13.12 -70.57
N ARG A 343 60.81 -12.45 -69.76
CA ARG A 343 61.27 -11.08 -70.04
C ARG A 343 62.06 -10.96 -71.35
N LEU A 344 62.64 -12.06 -71.82
CA LEU A 344 63.35 -12.15 -73.09
C LEU A 344 62.46 -12.60 -74.26
N SER A 345 61.21 -13.03 -74.02
CA SER A 345 60.31 -13.45 -75.10
C SER A 345 59.95 -12.28 -76.02
N GLY A 346 59.93 -11.05 -75.49
CA GLY A 346 59.67 -9.84 -76.28
C GLY A 346 60.72 -9.55 -77.36
N ASP A 347 61.95 -10.04 -77.20
CA ASP A 347 63.01 -9.87 -78.22
C ASP A 347 62.85 -10.87 -79.39
N PHE A 348 62.16 -11.98 -79.17
CA PHE A 348 61.87 -13.01 -80.19
C PHE A 348 60.47 -12.88 -80.82
N GLU A 349 59.58 -12.07 -80.24
CA GLU A 349 58.27 -11.74 -80.82
C GLU A 349 58.34 -10.64 -81.90
N LEU A 350 59.51 -10.01 -82.10
CA LEU A 350 59.75 -8.91 -83.04
C LEU A 350 60.63 -9.27 -84.25
N LEU A 351 61.07 -10.52 -84.36
CA LEU A 351 61.66 -11.11 -85.58
C LEU A 351 60.53 -11.75 -86.40
#